data_AF-A0A0C1FLH3-F1
#
_entry.id   AF-A0A0C1FLH3-F1
#
_cell.length_a   1.000
_cell.length_b   1.000
_cell.length_c   1.000
_cell.angle_alpha   90.00
_cell.angle_beta   90.00
_cell.angle_gamma   90.00
#
_symmetry.space_group_name_H-M   'P 1'
#
loop_
_entity.id
_entity.type
_entity.pdbx_description
1 polymer ?
#
loop_
_entity_poly.entity_id
_entity_poly.type
_entity_poly.pdbx_seq_one_letter_code
_entity_poly.pdbx_strand_id
1 'polypeptide(L)'
;MNIKKIVYNDYENFNGESFLELEQALDLFQKLNWQKGTFLYFDVNPTETFQIFYQEEGLYLIEIANDSDDMIYLQKFAKEEEIQNLIQYYFEHQVVLNDGFYPVPIETKTLSDVIRETN
;
A
#
# COMPACT_ATOMS: atom_id res chain seq x y z
N MET A 1 -22.05 5.22 -2.25
CA MET A 1 -21.07 4.22 -2.72
C MET A 1 -19.73 4.91 -2.87
N ASN A 2 -18.70 4.44 -2.16
CA ASN A 2 -17.34 4.92 -2.33
C ASN A 2 -16.60 3.88 -3.19
N ILE A 3 -16.43 4.19 -4.47
CA ILE A 3 -15.74 3.34 -5.44
C ILE A 3 -14.36 3.94 -5.68
N LYS A 4 -13.32 3.11 -5.63
CA LYS A 4 -11.93 3.53 -5.81
C LYS A 4 -11.31 2.84 -7.01
N LYS A 5 -10.44 3.55 -7.72
CA LYS A 5 -9.58 2.93 -8.73
C LYS A 5 -8.47 2.18 -8.01
N ILE A 6 -8.30 0.91 -8.39
CA ILE A 6 -7.26 0.02 -7.85
C ILE A 6 -6.51 -0.59 -9.02
N VAL A 7 -5.19 -0.52 -8.99
CA VAL A 7 -4.29 -1.19 -9.93
C VAL A 7 -3.65 -2.36 -9.19
N TYR A 8 -3.58 -3.51 -9.85
CA TYR A 8 -3.11 -4.75 -9.22
C TYR A 8 -2.32 -5.60 -10.21
N ASN A 9 -1.36 -6.37 -9.69
CA ASN A 9 -0.59 -7.31 -10.47
C ASN A 9 -0.04 -8.42 -9.58
N ASP A 10 -0.37 -9.68 -9.88
CA ASP A 10 0.21 -10.88 -9.25
C ASP A 10 1.13 -11.69 -10.18
N TYR A 11 1.45 -11.14 -11.35
CA TYR A 11 2.22 -11.71 -12.46
C TYR A 11 1.64 -12.95 -13.15
N GLU A 12 0.80 -13.73 -12.48
CA GLU A 12 0.35 -15.02 -13.00
C GLU A 12 -1.05 -14.94 -13.61
N ASN A 13 -2.02 -14.39 -12.87
CA ASN A 13 -3.44 -14.60 -13.14
C ASN A 13 -4.27 -13.31 -13.09
N PHE A 14 -3.90 -12.35 -12.26
CA PHE A 14 -4.63 -11.11 -12.02
C PHE A 14 -3.71 -9.91 -12.20
N ASN A 15 -3.82 -9.27 -13.37
CA ASN A 15 -3.28 -7.94 -13.59
C ASN A 15 -4.34 -7.03 -14.23
N GLY A 16 -4.29 -5.74 -13.91
CA GLY A 16 -5.16 -4.76 -14.50
C GLY A 16 -5.50 -3.60 -13.57
N GLU A 17 -6.54 -2.88 -13.97
CA GLU A 17 -7.13 -1.79 -13.22
C GLU A 17 -8.64 -2.02 -13.07
N SER A 18 -9.20 -1.68 -11.91
CA SER A 18 -10.63 -1.85 -11.64
C SER A 18 -11.16 -0.75 -10.74
N PHE A 19 -12.45 -0.46 -10.86
CA PHE A 19 -13.19 0.45 -10.00
C PHE A 19 -14.02 -0.38 -9.02
N LEU A 20 -13.55 -0.46 -7.77
CA LEU A 20 -14.07 -1.41 -6.78
C LEU A 20 -14.66 -0.71 -5.56
N GLU A 21 -15.71 -1.30 -5.00
CA GLU A 21 -16.19 -1.01 -3.65
C GLU A 21 -15.34 -1.70 -2.58
N LEU A 22 -15.50 -1.32 -1.31
CA LEU A 22 -14.68 -1.84 -0.20
C LEU A 22 -14.65 -3.37 -0.15
N GLU A 23 -15.82 -4.02 -0.17
CA GLU A 23 -15.91 -5.49 -0.10
C GLU A 23 -15.17 -6.16 -1.26
N GLN A 24 -15.25 -5.57 -2.46
CA GLN A 24 -14.57 -6.09 -3.65
C GLN A 24 -13.06 -5.84 -3.59
N ALA A 25 -12.61 -4.72 -3.01
CA ALA A 25 -11.20 -4.42 -2.80
C ALA A 25 -10.56 -5.37 -1.79
N LEU A 26 -11.27 -5.69 -0.70
CA LEU A 26 -10.83 -6.68 0.29
C LEU A 26 -10.81 -8.09 -0.30
N ASP A 27 -11.84 -8.47 -1.06
CA ASP A 27 -11.88 -9.76 -1.77
C ASP A 27 -10.75 -9.88 -2.81
N LEU A 28 -10.45 -8.81 -3.55
CA LEU A 28 -9.31 -8.75 -4.46
C LEU A 28 -8.00 -8.97 -3.69
N PHE A 29 -7.79 -8.22 -2.61
CA PHE A 29 -6.59 -8.36 -1.77
C PHE A 29 -6.40 -9.81 -1.28
N GLN A 30 -7.46 -10.50 -0.86
CA GLN A 30 -7.38 -11.89 -0.41
C GLN A 30 -7.12 -12.90 -1.54
N LYS A 31 -7.53 -12.59 -2.78
CA LYS A 31 -7.40 -13.49 -3.94
C LYS A 31 -6.08 -13.35 -4.70
N LEU A 32 -5.37 -12.24 -4.53
CA LEU A 32 -4.07 -12.06 -5.17
C LEU A 32 -3.10 -13.15 -4.74
N ASN A 33 -2.38 -13.71 -5.71
CA ASN A 33 -1.29 -14.63 -5.42
C ASN A 33 -0.09 -13.81 -4.89
N TRP A 34 -0.03 -13.59 -3.58
CA TRP A 34 1.00 -12.79 -2.94
C TRP A 34 2.37 -13.46 -2.99
N GLN A 35 3.21 -12.94 -3.87
CA GLN A 35 4.59 -13.35 -4.06
C GLN A 35 5.47 -12.15 -4.35
N LYS A 36 6.79 -12.35 -4.37
CA LYS A 36 7.73 -11.25 -4.63
C LYS A 36 7.39 -10.53 -5.94
N GLY A 37 7.15 -9.23 -5.83
CA GLY A 37 6.76 -8.37 -6.95
C GLY A 37 5.25 -8.11 -7.01
N THR A 38 4.40 -8.94 -6.40
CA THR A 38 2.95 -8.71 -6.34
C THR A 38 2.67 -7.37 -5.65
N PHE A 39 1.78 -6.58 -6.24
CA PHE A 39 1.40 -5.29 -5.67
C PHE A 39 -0.09 -4.98 -5.83
N LEU A 40 -0.56 -4.12 -4.92
CA LEU A 40 -1.86 -3.46 -4.97
C LEU A 40 -1.63 -1.95 -4.82
N TYR A 41 -2.27 -1.16 -5.66
CA TYR A 41 -2.03 0.28 -5.78
C TYR A 41 -3.36 1.04 -5.81
N PHE A 42 -3.43 2.16 -5.08
CA PHE A 42 -4.58 3.04 -4.98
C PHE A 42 -4.18 4.49 -5.25
N ASP A 43 -4.94 5.18 -6.10
CA ASP A 43 -4.86 6.63 -6.22
C ASP A 43 -5.64 7.26 -5.05
N VAL A 44 -4.95 7.91 -4.11
CA VAL A 44 -5.62 8.64 -3.02
C VAL A 44 -6.16 9.96 -3.55
N ASN A 45 -5.29 10.71 -4.22
CA ASN A 45 -5.60 11.96 -4.93
C ASN A 45 -4.58 12.15 -6.09
N PRO A 46 -4.66 13.22 -6.90
CA PRO A 46 -3.76 13.40 -8.06
C PRO A 46 -2.27 13.42 -7.74
N THR A 47 -1.90 13.63 -6.47
CA THR A 47 -0.51 13.77 -6.01
C THR A 47 -0.12 12.74 -4.96
N GLU A 48 -1.03 11.85 -4.54
CA GLU A 48 -0.77 10.90 -3.45
C GLU A 48 -1.27 9.51 -3.81
N THR A 49 -0.42 8.52 -3.55
CA THR A 49 -0.68 7.12 -3.85
C THR A 49 -0.45 6.27 -2.62
N PHE A 50 -1.22 5.19 -2.51
CA PHE A 50 -1.11 4.18 -1.46
C PHE A 50 -0.84 2.84 -2.12
N GLN A 51 0.25 2.19 -1.72
CA GLN A 51 0.76 1.00 -2.38
C GLN A 51 1.07 -0.08 -1.34
N ILE A 52 0.77 -1.32 -1.69
CA ILE A 52 1.02 -2.51 -0.88
C ILE A 52 1.86 -3.46 -1.74
N PHE A 53 3.02 -3.83 -1.21
CA PHE A 53 3.95 -4.77 -1.83
C PHE A 53 4.14 -5.98 -0.94
N TYR A 54 4.19 -7.18 -1.54
CA TYR A 54 4.63 -8.35 -0.81
C TYR A 54 6.12 -8.26 -0.47
N GLN A 55 6.47 -8.62 0.77
CA GLN A 55 7.86 -8.76 1.20
C GLN A 55 8.23 -10.23 1.39
N GLU A 56 7.67 -10.85 2.44
CA GLU A 56 7.90 -12.24 2.81
C GLU A 56 6.76 -12.73 3.71
N GLU A 57 6.51 -14.04 3.74
CA GLU A 57 5.59 -14.76 4.66
C GLU A 57 4.60 -13.92 5.49
N GLY A 58 3.55 -13.38 4.85
CA GLY A 58 2.48 -12.64 5.53
C GLY A 58 2.85 -11.24 6.03
N LEU A 59 4.03 -10.76 5.64
CA LEU A 59 4.55 -9.41 5.85
C LEU A 59 4.54 -8.64 4.52
N TYR A 60 4.05 -7.42 4.59
CA TYR A 60 3.92 -6.54 3.45
C TYR A 60 4.57 -5.20 3.74
N LEU A 61 5.13 -4.59 2.70
CA LEU A 61 5.56 -3.21 2.72
C LEU A 61 4.42 -2.34 2.22
N ILE A 62 4.07 -1.34 3.03
CA ILE A 62 3.13 -0.32 2.65
C ILE A 62 3.91 0.96 2.36
N GLU A 63 3.61 1.60 1.24
CA GLU A 63 4.19 2.88 0.85
C GLU A 63 3.07 3.88 0.55
N ILE A 64 3.18 5.07 1.15
CA ILE A 64 2.41 6.25 0.76
C ILE A 64 3.41 7.19 0.12
N ALA A 65 3.24 7.43 -1.18
CA ALA A 65 4.13 8.29 -1.95
C ALA A 65 3.39 9.53 -2.43
N ASN A 66 4.07 10.68 -2.34
CA ASN A 66 3.57 11.94 -2.87
C ASN A 66 4.39 12.43 -4.07
N ASP A 67 3.73 12.99 -5.08
CA ASP A 67 4.35 13.63 -6.24
C ASP A 67 4.66 15.10 -5.92
N SER A 68 5.52 15.31 -4.90
CA SER A 68 6.04 16.62 -4.51
C SER A 68 7.54 16.72 -4.82
N ASP A 69 8.07 17.95 -4.91
CA ASP A 69 9.48 18.22 -5.22
C ASP A 69 10.47 17.48 -4.30
N ASP A 70 10.05 17.10 -3.09
CA ASP A 70 10.87 16.39 -2.10
C ASP A 70 10.54 14.88 -1.99
N MET A 71 9.71 14.33 -2.89
CA MET A 71 9.12 12.96 -2.88
C MET A 71 9.39 12.18 -1.58
N ILE A 72 8.48 12.27 -0.61
CA ILE A 72 8.64 11.59 0.67
C ILE A 72 7.81 10.30 0.61
N TYR A 73 8.48 9.17 0.84
CA TYR A 73 7.79 7.89 1.02
C TYR A 73 7.58 7.70 2.51
N LEU A 74 6.32 7.73 2.94
CA LEU A 74 5.97 7.17 4.23
C LEU A 74 5.88 5.66 4.05
N GLN A 75 6.67 4.90 4.80
CA GLN A 75 6.69 3.44 4.71
C GLN A 75 6.42 2.77 6.05
N LYS A 76 5.77 1.61 6.00
CA LYS A 76 5.53 0.74 7.16
C LYS A 76 5.51 -0.72 6.73
N PHE A 77 6.04 -1.61 7.58
CA PHE A 77 5.77 -3.04 7.48
C PHE A 77 4.47 -3.38 8.20
N ALA A 78 3.61 -4.17 7.57
CA ALA A 78 2.31 -4.51 8.09
C ALA A 78 1.96 -5.97 7.85
N LYS A 79 1.13 -6.53 8.72
CA LYS A 79 0.49 -7.84 8.52
C LYS A 79 -0.84 -7.69 7.79
N GLU A 80 -1.37 -8.82 7.32
CA GLU A 80 -2.63 -8.90 6.59
C GLU A 80 -3.79 -8.14 7.27
N GLU A 81 -4.00 -8.34 8.57
CA GLU A 81 -5.06 -7.67 9.34
C GLU A 81 -4.89 -6.14 9.34
N GLU A 82 -3.67 -5.65 9.49
CA GLU A 82 -3.39 -4.21 9.45
C GLU A 82 -3.66 -3.63 8.06
N ILE A 83 -3.37 -4.37 6.99
CA ILE A 83 -3.64 -3.92 5.62
C ILE A 83 -5.13 -3.83 5.36
N GLN A 84 -5.90 -4.85 5.76
CA GLN A 84 -7.35 -4.83 5.62
C GLN A 84 -7.96 -3.62 6.35
N ASN A 85 -7.46 -3.33 7.56
CA ASN A 85 -7.87 -2.14 8.31
C ASN A 85 -7.50 -0.83 7.60
N LEU A 86 -6.32 -0.75 6.98
CA LEU A 86 -5.90 0.44 6.22
C LEU A 86 -6.74 0.64 4.94
N ILE A 87 -7.04 -0.44 4.21
CA ILE A 87 -7.95 -0.39 3.05
C ILE A 87 -9.33 0.09 3.50
N GLN A 88 -9.89 -0.49 4.56
CA GLN A 88 -11.18 -0.07 5.11
C GLN A 88 -11.16 1.41 5.51
N TYR A 89 -10.14 1.84 6.25
CA TYR A 89 -10.01 3.23 6.69
C TYR A 89 -9.96 4.20 5.51
N TYR A 90 -9.18 3.88 4.47
CA TYR A 90 -9.10 4.68 3.24
C TYR A 90 -10.45 4.79 2.52
N PHE A 91 -11.21 3.69 2.43
CA PHE A 91 -12.55 3.71 1.86
C PHE A 91 -13.57 4.48 2.71
N GLU A 92 -13.40 4.57 4.02
CA GLU A 92 -14.32 5.31 4.89
C GLU A 92 -13.99 6.82 4.93
N HIS A 93 -12.71 7.17 4.96
CA HIS A 93 -12.25 8.54 5.26
C HIS A 93 -11.62 9.27 4.07
N GLN A 94 -11.35 8.58 2.96
CA GLN A 94 -10.66 9.12 1.77
C GLN A 94 -9.25 9.66 2.03
N VAL A 95 -8.63 9.25 3.14
CA VAL A 95 -7.25 9.53 3.51
C VAL A 95 -6.64 8.24 4.05
N VAL A 96 -5.32 8.12 3.98
CA VAL A 96 -4.60 6.97 4.54
C VAL A 96 -4.16 7.30 5.95
N LEU A 97 -4.44 6.41 6.90
CA LEU A 97 -3.92 6.53 8.26
C LEU A 97 -2.40 6.30 8.23
N ASN A 98 -1.61 7.28 8.66
CA ASN A 98 -0.15 7.23 8.62
C ASN A 98 0.49 6.93 9.99
N ASP A 99 -0.31 6.51 10.97
CA ASP A 99 0.20 6.10 12.29
C ASP A 99 1.15 4.90 12.17
N GLY A 100 2.36 5.05 12.73
CA GLY A 100 3.40 4.02 12.68
C GLY A 100 4.17 3.94 11.36
N PHE A 101 3.99 4.91 10.46
CA PHE A 101 4.82 5.05 9.27
C PHE A 101 6.09 5.85 9.56
N TYR A 102 7.16 5.50 8.86
CA TYR A 102 8.43 6.21 8.90
C TYR A 102 8.63 7.00 7.60
N PRO A 103 9.11 8.25 7.67
CA PRO A 103 9.61 8.93 6.48
C PRO A 103 10.90 8.24 6.01
N VAL A 104 10.88 7.72 4.79
CA VAL A 104 12.02 7.04 4.17
C VAL A 104 12.53 7.91 3.02
N PRO A 105 13.80 8.37 3.08
CA PRO A 105 14.40 9.09 1.97
C PRO A 105 14.72 8.12 0.83
N ILE A 106 14.05 8.31 -0.30
CA ILE A 106 14.24 7.53 -1.53
C ILE A 106 15.71 7.62 -1.92
N GLU A 107 16.28 6.53 -2.42
CA GLU A 107 17.66 6.39 -2.89
C GLU A 107 18.75 6.21 -1.82
N THR A 108 18.54 6.69 -0.59
CA THR A 108 19.61 6.65 0.42
C THR A 108 19.42 5.58 1.49
N LYS A 109 18.18 5.20 1.79
CA LYS A 109 17.86 4.23 2.86
C LYS A 109 16.67 3.35 2.51
N THR A 110 16.63 2.18 3.11
CA THR A 110 15.43 1.34 3.18
C THR A 110 14.66 1.60 4.48
N LEU A 111 13.38 1.20 4.56
CA LEU A 111 12.63 1.22 5.81
C LEU A 111 13.36 0.45 6.94
N SER A 112 13.98 -0.68 6.62
CA SER A 112 14.75 -1.47 7.59
C SER A 112 15.95 -0.69 8.15
N ASP A 113 16.63 0.12 7.33
CA ASP A 113 17.72 0.99 7.79
C ASP A 113 17.22 2.08 8.74
N VAL A 114 16.08 2.71 8.39
CA VAL A 114 15.46 3.75 9.22
C VAL A 114 15.05 3.18 10.58
N ILE A 115 14.36 2.03 10.61
CA ILE A 115 13.91 1.37 11.85
C ILE A 115 15.09 1.05 12.78
N ARG A 116 16.21 0.56 12.22
CA ARG A 116 17.43 0.22 12.98
C ARG A 116 18.12 1.44 13.61
N GLU A 117 18.01 2.61 12.99
CA GLU A 117 18.61 3.84 13.52
C GLU A 117 17.74 4.52 14.57
N THR A 118 16.43 4.31 14.51
CA THR A 118 15.45 4.94 15.42
C THR A 118 15.13 4.12 16.67
N ASN A 119 15.57 2.85 16.75
CA ASN A 119 15.36 1.93 17.88
C ASN A 119 16.69 1.41 18.43
#